data_AF-A0A1V4QGQ2-F1
#
_entry.id   AF-A0A1V4QGQ2-F1
#
_cell.length_a   1.000
_cell.length_b   1.000
_cell.length_c   1.000
_cell.angle_alpha   90.00
_cell.angle_beta   90.00
_cell.angle_gamma   90.00
#
_symmetry.space_group_name_H-M   'P 1'
#
loop_
_entity.id
_entity.type
_entity.pdbx_description
1 polymer ?
#
loop_
_entity_poly.entity_id
_entity_poly.type
_entity_poly.pdbx_seq_one_letter_code
_entity_poly.pdbx_strand_id
1 'polypeptide(L)'
;MKKYYSGLGLISILISLLIAAAVVILAITMYTGGKDTNKSIKQPIERAKSIECLSQIRKIETSIQIYRVEHGQNPQSLEDLTDLREDDFYCPVTHSRYDYNPATGRVTCPDHPRH
;
A
#
# COMPACT_ATOMS: atom_id res chain seq x y z
N MET A 1 -11.69 6.36 -69.31
CA MET A 1 -11.45 4.91 -69.18
C MET A 1 -11.47 4.56 -67.69
N LYS A 2 -12.55 3.94 -67.21
CA LYS A 2 -12.81 3.66 -65.78
C LYS A 2 -13.61 2.35 -65.74
N LYS A 3 -13.11 1.32 -65.04
CA LYS A 3 -13.87 0.19 -64.43
C LYS A 3 -12.93 -0.98 -64.09
N TYR A 4 -12.17 -0.87 -62.98
CA TYR A 4 -11.52 -2.01 -62.31
C TYR A 4 -11.57 -1.88 -60.76
N TYR A 5 -12.50 -1.08 -60.22
CA TYR A 5 -12.59 -0.81 -58.76
C TYR A 5 -13.85 -1.37 -58.09
N SER A 6 -14.80 -1.93 -58.84
CA SER A 6 -16.10 -2.33 -58.26
C SER A 6 -16.04 -3.63 -57.43
N GLY A 7 -15.15 -4.57 -57.76
CA GLY A 7 -14.95 -5.80 -56.96
C GLY A 7 -13.87 -5.66 -55.89
N LEU A 8 -12.72 -5.07 -56.24
CA LEU A 8 -11.59 -4.85 -55.33
C LEU A 8 -11.87 -3.79 -54.26
N GLY A 9 -12.68 -2.76 -54.55
CA GLY A 9 -13.02 -1.72 -53.59
C GLY A 9 -13.96 -2.19 -52.48
N LEU A 10 -14.87 -3.13 -52.78
CA LEU A 10 -15.75 -3.72 -51.76
C LEU A 10 -14.96 -4.63 -50.83
N ILE A 11 -14.03 -5.41 -51.39
CA ILE A 11 -13.16 -6.30 -50.61
C ILE A 11 -12.23 -5.48 -49.70
N SER A 12 -11.64 -4.39 -50.20
CA SER A 12 -10.74 -3.56 -49.39
C SER A 12 -11.46 -2.87 -48.23
N ILE A 13 -12.71 -2.44 -48.43
CA ILE A 13 -13.54 -1.86 -47.37
C ILE A 13 -13.90 -2.90 -46.30
N LEU A 14 -14.21 -4.14 -46.71
CA LEU A 14 -14.52 -5.21 -45.75
C LEU A 14 -13.30 -5.59 -44.90
N ILE A 15 -12.12 -5.66 -45.51
CA ILE A 15 -10.88 -5.97 -44.81
C ILE A 15 -10.51 -4.86 -43.82
N SER A 16 -10.63 -3.59 -44.23
CA SER A 16 -10.31 -2.46 -43.34
C SER A 16 -11.26 -2.39 -42.14
N LEU A 17 -12.55 -2.67 -42.34
CA LEU A 17 -13.55 -2.72 -41.27
C LEU A 17 -13.24 -3.83 -40.26
N LEU A 18 -12.83 -5.01 -40.74
CA LEU A 18 -12.45 -6.15 -39.90
C LEU A 18 -11.25 -5.84 -39.01
N ILE A 19 -10.22 -5.21 -39.59
CA ILE A 19 -9.01 -4.83 -38.84
C ILE A 19 -9.36 -3.76 -37.81
N ALA A 20 -10.14 -2.74 -38.18
CA ALA A 20 -10.58 -1.70 -37.25
C ALA A 20 -11.39 -2.28 -36.08
N ALA A 21 -12.32 -3.20 -36.36
CA ALA A 21 -13.10 -3.89 -35.33
C ALA A 21 -12.21 -4.73 -34.41
N ALA A 22 -11.23 -5.45 -34.96
CA ALA A 22 -10.29 -6.25 -34.15
C ALA A 22 -9.46 -5.38 -33.20
N VAL A 23 -8.97 -4.22 -33.67
CA VAL A 23 -8.22 -3.27 -32.83
C VAL A 23 -9.11 -2.68 -31.74
N VAL A 24 -10.35 -2.31 -32.05
CA VAL A 24 -11.30 -1.78 -31.05
C VAL A 24 -11.64 -2.85 -30.01
N ILE A 25 -11.86 -4.10 -30.40
CA ILE A 25 -12.12 -5.20 -29.47
C ILE A 25 -10.91 -5.44 -28.58
N LEU A 26 -9.69 -5.52 -29.15
CA LEU A 26 -8.46 -5.67 -28.36
C LEU A 26 -8.29 -4.52 -27.37
N ALA A 27 -8.50 -3.27 -27.82
CA ALA A 27 -8.43 -2.11 -26.95
C ALA A 27 -9.46 -2.22 -25.81
N ILE A 28 -10.73 -2.53 -26.10
CA ILE A 28 -11.75 -2.70 -25.07
C ILE A 28 -11.35 -3.82 -24.11
N THR A 29 -10.87 -4.98 -24.58
CA THR A 29 -10.45 -6.06 -23.67
C THR A 29 -9.25 -5.69 -22.79
N MET A 30 -8.28 -4.94 -23.32
CA MET A 30 -7.12 -4.48 -22.55
C MET A 30 -7.49 -3.38 -21.54
N TYR A 31 -8.36 -2.45 -21.92
CA TYR A 31 -8.79 -1.35 -21.05
C TYR A 31 -9.89 -1.75 -20.05
N THR A 32 -10.73 -2.74 -20.37
CA THR A 32 -11.84 -3.19 -19.51
C THR A 32 -11.55 -4.47 -18.74
N GLY A 33 -10.42 -5.15 -19.00
CA GLY A 33 -9.97 -6.36 -18.30
C GLY A 33 -9.59 -6.18 -16.82
N GLY A 34 -9.80 -5.00 -16.24
CA GLY A 34 -9.51 -4.67 -14.84
C GLY A 34 -10.73 -4.55 -13.93
N LYS A 35 -11.85 -5.24 -14.22
CA LYS A 35 -13.07 -5.20 -13.40
C LYS A 35 -13.12 -6.29 -12.32
N ASP A 36 -12.20 -6.19 -11.36
CA ASP A 36 -12.35 -6.76 -10.01
C ASP A 36 -12.05 -5.67 -8.97
N THR A 37 -12.73 -4.54 -9.10
CA THR A 37 -12.40 -3.28 -8.40
C THR A 37 -12.80 -3.23 -6.92
N ASN A 38 -13.42 -4.27 -6.36
CA ASN A 38 -13.88 -4.23 -4.96
C ASN A 38 -13.00 -5.03 -3.98
N LYS A 39 -12.29 -6.07 -4.43
CA LYS A 39 -11.35 -6.83 -3.57
C LYS A 39 -9.95 -6.21 -3.56
N SER A 40 -9.55 -5.54 -4.63
CA SER A 40 -8.17 -5.05 -4.79
C SER A 40 -7.88 -3.75 -4.03
N ILE A 41 -8.85 -2.85 -3.81
CA ILE A 41 -8.60 -1.53 -3.18
C ILE A 41 -8.48 -1.62 -1.64
N LYS A 42 -9.17 -2.57 -1.00
CA LYS A 42 -9.06 -2.76 0.45
C LYS A 42 -7.68 -3.25 0.88
N GLN A 43 -7.00 -4.04 0.05
CA GLN A 43 -5.67 -4.57 0.38
C GLN A 43 -4.59 -3.48 0.54
N PRO A 44 -4.43 -2.52 -0.38
CA PRO A 44 -3.48 -1.42 -0.23
C PRO A 44 -3.73 -0.56 1.00
N ILE A 45 -4.99 -0.25 1.31
CA ILE A 45 -5.33 0.61 2.46
C ILE A 45 -5.03 -0.11 3.77
N GLU A 46 -5.43 -1.38 3.90
CA GLU A 46 -5.12 -2.15 5.12
C GLU A 46 -3.61 -2.40 5.27
N ARG A 47 -2.89 -2.58 4.15
CA ARG A 47 -1.42 -2.64 4.18
C ARG A 47 -0.79 -1.31 4.60
N ALA A 48 -1.30 -0.19 4.10
CA ALA A 48 -0.80 1.13 4.48
C ALA A 48 -0.93 1.36 6.00
N LYS A 49 -2.10 1.03 6.57
CA LYS A 49 -2.32 1.06 8.03
C LYS A 49 -1.32 0.20 8.80
N SER A 50 -1.06 -1.03 8.35
CA SER A 50 -0.06 -1.90 9.00
C SER A 50 1.36 -1.32 8.93
N ILE A 51 1.71 -0.66 7.83
CA ILE A 51 3.02 -0.02 7.64
C ILE A 51 3.14 1.22 8.53
N GLU A 52 2.09 2.01 8.67
CA GLU A 52 2.06 3.17 9.57
C GLU A 52 2.28 2.75 11.02
N CYS A 53 1.58 1.70 11.48
CA CYS A 53 1.79 1.14 12.83
C CYS A 53 3.25 0.67 13.02
N LEU A 54 3.78 -0.10 12.06
CA LEU A 54 5.15 -0.60 12.11
C LEU A 54 6.18 0.54 12.11
N SER A 55 5.95 1.57 11.30
CA SER A 55 6.82 2.74 11.22
C SER A 55 6.87 3.49 12.56
N GLN A 56 5.73 3.64 13.22
CA GLN A 56 5.65 4.28 14.53
C GLN A 56 6.35 3.44 15.61
N ILE A 57 6.13 2.12 15.64
CA ILE A 57 6.84 1.22 16.57
C ILE A 57 8.36 1.35 16.40
N ARG A 58 8.85 1.31 15.15
CA ARG A 58 10.29 1.46 14.86
C ARG A 58 10.86 2.79 15.32
N LYS A 59 10.08 3.88 15.23
CA LYS A 59 10.47 5.19 15.77
C LYS A 59 10.71 5.10 17.28
N ILE A 60 9.79 4.46 18.02
CA ILE A 60 9.91 4.27 19.47
C ILE A 60 11.07 3.33 19.81
N GLU A 61 11.24 2.23 19.08
CA GLU A 61 12.37 1.31 19.29
C GLU A 61 13.72 2.01 19.06
N THR A 62 13.78 2.90 18.06
CA THR A 62 14.98 3.69 17.78
C THR A 62 15.27 4.66 18.93
N SER A 63 14.27 5.34 19.48
CA SER A 63 14.47 6.23 20.64
C SER A 63 14.87 5.44 21.89
N ILE A 64 14.28 4.25 22.12
CA ILE A 64 14.70 3.34 23.20
C ILE A 64 16.17 2.94 23.02
N GLN A 65 16.59 2.64 21.79
CA GLN A 65 17.97 2.30 21.50
C GLN A 65 18.91 3.47 21.78
N ILE A 66 18.54 4.69 21.41
CA ILE A 66 19.30 5.91 21.71
C ILE A 66 19.41 6.10 23.22
N TYR A 67 18.29 6.04 23.94
CA TYR A 67 18.27 6.15 25.40
C TYR A 67 19.19 5.12 26.06
N ARG A 68 19.17 3.88 25.57
CA ARG A 68 20.03 2.80 26.07
C ARG A 68 21.51 3.06 25.82
N VAL A 69 21.87 3.66 24.69
CA VAL A 69 23.25 4.06 24.40
C VAL A 69 23.72 5.16 25.34
N GLU A 70 22.83 6.09 25.70
CA GLU A 70 23.15 7.23 26.59
C GLU A 70 23.20 6.84 28.07
N HIS A 71 22.26 6.01 28.53
CA HIS A 71 22.07 5.70 29.96
C HIS A 71 22.58 4.29 30.35
N GLY A 72 22.96 3.46 29.37
CA GLY A 72 23.40 2.08 29.60
C GLY A 72 22.29 1.09 29.98
N GLN A 73 21.04 1.54 30.06
CA GLN A 73 19.87 0.74 30.43
C GLN A 73 18.65 1.10 29.59
N ASN A 74 17.68 0.18 29.50
CA ASN A 74 16.39 0.49 28.90
C ASN A 74 15.62 1.50 29.77
N PRO A 75 14.79 2.38 29.17
CA PRO A 75 13.91 3.25 29.95
C PRO A 75 12.91 2.41 30.77
N GLN A 76 12.47 2.92 31.92
CA GLN A 76 11.49 2.21 32.76
C GLN A 76 10.07 2.39 32.19
N SER A 77 9.86 3.50 31.50
CA SER A 77 8.59 3.90 30.91
C SER A 77 8.82 4.58 29.56
N LEU A 78 7.82 4.58 28.69
CA LEU A 78 7.94 5.29 27.40
C LEU A 78 8.01 6.81 27.62
N GLU A 79 7.46 7.28 28.74
CA GLU A 79 7.46 8.68 29.17
C GLU A 79 8.87 9.19 29.51
N ASP A 80 9.83 8.30 29.76
CA ASP A 80 11.24 8.68 29.97
C ASP A 80 11.93 9.13 28.66
N LEU A 81 11.29 8.91 27.51
CA LEU A 81 11.79 9.27 26.19
C LEU A 81 11.42 10.72 25.86
N THR A 82 12.32 11.66 26.12
CA THR A 82 12.09 13.10 25.92
C THR A 82 11.93 13.53 24.46
N ASP A 83 12.42 12.71 23.52
CA ASP A 83 12.34 12.97 22.07
C ASP A 83 10.97 12.61 21.47
N LEU A 84 10.10 11.97 22.25
CA LEU A 84 8.77 11.56 21.81
C LEU A 84 7.68 12.35 22.54
N ARG A 85 6.57 12.57 21.84
CA ARG A 85 5.37 13.18 22.43
C ARG A 85 4.44 12.10 22.96
N GLU A 86 3.52 12.46 23.84
CA GLU A 86 2.53 11.52 24.37
C GLU A 86 1.71 10.85 23.25
N ASP A 87 1.38 11.59 22.19
CA ASP A 87 0.69 11.09 21.00
C ASP A 87 1.49 10.00 20.26
N ASP A 88 2.82 10.00 20.37
CA ASP A 88 3.67 9.00 19.72
C ASP A 88 3.54 7.61 20.36
N PHE A 89 3.01 7.53 21.59
CA PHE A 89 2.81 6.26 22.32
C PHE A 89 1.51 5.55 21.95
N TYR A 90 0.76 6.11 21.00
CA TYR A 90 -0.50 5.55 20.51
C TYR A 90 -0.39 5.09 19.06
N CYS A 91 -1.13 4.04 18.71
CA CYS A 91 -1.24 3.58 17.35
C CYS A 91 -2.04 4.60 16.51
N PRO A 92 -1.53 5.11 15.37
CA PRO A 92 -2.25 6.09 14.56
C PRO A 92 -3.52 5.52 13.90
N VAL A 93 -3.63 4.19 13.83
CA VAL A 93 -4.76 3.50 13.19
C VAL A 93 -5.87 3.21 14.20
N THR A 94 -5.53 2.61 15.33
CA THR A 94 -6.51 2.14 16.34
C THR A 94 -6.62 3.06 17.54
N HIS A 95 -5.69 4.02 17.69
CA HIS A 95 -5.56 4.91 18.84
C HIS A 95 -5.33 4.16 20.17
N SER A 96 -4.99 2.88 20.11
CA SER A 96 -4.60 2.08 21.27
C SER A 96 -3.18 2.42 21.69
N ARG A 97 -2.94 2.52 23.00
CA ARG A 97 -1.60 2.71 23.56
C ARG A 97 -0.74 1.47 23.29
N TYR A 98 0.51 1.68 22.91
CA TYR A 98 1.46 0.58 22.74
C TYR A 98 1.80 -0.07 24.08
N ASP A 99 2.02 -1.38 24.06
CA ASP A 99 2.51 -2.13 25.22
C ASP A 99 4.04 -2.12 25.21
N TYR A 100 4.64 -1.75 26.34
CA TYR A 100 6.09 -1.63 26.48
C TYR A 100 6.61 -2.57 27.57
N ASN A 101 7.60 -3.36 27.21
CA ASN A 101 8.26 -4.25 28.16
C ASN A 101 9.66 -3.70 28.52
N PRO A 102 9.87 -3.14 29.73
CA PRO A 102 11.15 -2.55 30.14
C PRO A 102 12.29 -3.57 30.27
N ALA A 103 11.97 -4.84 30.59
CA ALA A 103 12.96 -5.89 30.71
C ALA A 103 13.60 -6.25 29.36
N THR A 104 12.84 -6.13 28.26
CA THR A 104 13.31 -6.47 26.91
C THR A 104 13.56 -5.25 26.02
N GLY A 105 13.00 -4.09 26.37
CA GLY A 105 13.02 -2.88 25.55
C GLY A 105 12.13 -2.98 24.32
N ARG A 106 11.19 -3.94 24.27
CA ARG A 106 10.30 -4.14 23.11
C ARG A 106 8.99 -3.40 23.27
N VAL A 107 8.47 -2.93 22.14
CA VAL A 107 7.18 -2.27 22.01
C VAL A 107 6.28 -3.12 21.13
N THR A 108 5.07 -3.42 21.57
CA THR A 108 4.10 -4.22 20.82
C THR A 108 2.75 -3.52 20.70
N CYS A 109 2.14 -3.62 19.53
CA CYS A 109 0.77 -3.14 19.32
C CYS A 109 -0.22 -4.23 19.74
N PRO A 110 -1.18 -3.94 20.66
CA PRO A 110 -2.19 -4.93 21.07
C PRO A 110 -3.08 -5.35 19.89
N ASP A 111 -3.33 -4.45 18.94
CA ASP A 111 -4.17 -4.70 17.78
C ASP A 111 -3.41 -5.37 16.62
N HIS A 112 -2.08 -5.30 16.61
CA HIS A 112 -1.22 -5.86 15.56
C HIS A 112 -0.04 -6.64 16.16
N PRO A 113 -0.28 -7.76 16.87
CA PRO A 113 0.76 -8.48 17.63
C PRO A 113 1.81 -9.22 16.77
N ARG A 114 1.66 -9.23 15.44
CA ARG A 114 2.55 -9.94 14.50
C ARG A 114 3.41 -9.01 13.64
N HIS A 115 3.40 -7.71 13.90
CA HIS A 115 4.16 -6.73 13.14
C HIS A 115 5.00 -5.85 14.05
#